data_AF-A0A539DMY2-F1
#
_entry.id   AF-A0A539DMY2-F1
#
_cell.length_a   1.000
_cell.length_b   1.000
_cell.length_c   1.000
_cell.angle_alpha   90.00
_cell.angle_beta   90.00
_cell.angle_gamma   90.00
#
_symmetry.space_group_name_H-M   'P 1'
#
loop_
_entity.id
_entity.type
_entity.pdbx_description
1 polymer ?
#
loop_
_entity_poly.entity_id
_entity_poly.type
_entity_poly.pdbx_seq_one_letter_code
_entity_poly.pdbx_strand_id
1 'polypeptide(L)'
;MNIYYSMVLDASYSMTQHTPPAFGPMKEAARDSYQTVHDTWQERPGEAKFAMIWFDEVINQTQYNTNTARAWMPDDIRDLPEPQPGASTKLFSATETMAKFLAQERQRNIFTGPRDQYVMVVFSDGADNYSF
;
A
#
# COMPACT_ATOMS: atom_id res chain seq x y z
N MET A 1 -13.25 17.45 -3.21
CA MET A 1 -12.07 16.81 -3.81
C MET A 1 -11.86 15.54 -3.06
N ASN A 2 -12.01 14.41 -3.73
CA ASN A 2 -11.81 13.10 -3.15
C ASN A 2 -10.40 12.59 -3.48
N ILE A 3 -9.87 11.71 -2.65
CA ILE A 3 -8.57 11.07 -2.87
C ILE A 3 -8.68 9.56 -2.76
N TYR A 4 -8.17 8.84 -3.75
CA TYR A 4 -7.89 7.42 -3.64
C TYR A 4 -6.39 7.29 -3.33
N TYR A 5 -6.06 6.97 -2.09
CA TYR A 5 -4.70 6.84 -1.62
C TYR A 5 -4.31 5.36 -1.54
N SER A 6 -3.33 4.94 -2.34
CA SER A 6 -2.88 3.56 -2.34
C SER A 6 -1.41 3.41 -2.02
N MET A 7 -1.08 2.28 -1.43
CA MET A 7 0.29 1.94 -1.03
C MET A 7 0.70 0.58 -1.59
N VAL A 8 1.93 0.50 -2.06
CA VAL A 8 2.60 -0.75 -2.44
C VAL A 8 3.82 -0.89 -1.53
N LEU A 9 3.78 -1.86 -0.63
CA LEU A 9 4.76 -2.05 0.43
C LEU A 9 5.63 -3.28 0.15
N ASP A 10 6.94 -3.07 0.08
CA ASP A 10 7.91 -4.15 0.00
C ASP A 10 8.01 -4.88 1.34
N ALA A 11 7.61 -6.15 1.33
CA ALA A 11 7.72 -7.07 2.45
C ALA A 11 8.65 -8.25 2.08
N SER A 12 9.61 -8.03 1.18
CA SER A 12 10.61 -9.03 0.81
C SER A 12 11.67 -9.21 1.90
N TYR A 13 12.35 -10.36 1.89
CA TYR A 13 13.35 -10.71 2.90
C TYR A 13 14.51 -9.72 2.96
N SER A 14 14.88 -9.06 1.84
CA SER A 14 15.96 -8.05 1.82
C SER A 14 15.72 -6.90 2.79
N MET A 15 14.45 -6.53 3.03
CA MET A 15 14.06 -5.50 3.98
C MET A 15 14.54 -5.79 5.41
N THR A 16 14.79 -7.07 5.75
CA THR A 16 15.31 -7.51 7.06
C THR A 16 16.84 -7.55 7.13
N GLN A 17 17.52 -7.50 5.98
CA GLN A 17 18.97 -7.70 5.87
C GLN A 17 19.77 -6.38 5.95
N HIS A 18 19.11 -5.23 5.93
CA HIS A 18 19.74 -3.93 6.15
C HIS A 18 20.25 -3.77 7.58
N THR A 19 21.19 -2.85 7.79
CA THR A 19 21.67 -2.47 9.12
C THR A 19 21.50 -0.96 9.33
N PRO A 20 20.48 -0.51 10.08
CA PRO A 20 19.44 -1.32 10.73
C PRO A 20 18.41 -1.90 9.73
N PRO A 21 17.61 -2.91 10.11
CA PRO A 21 16.55 -3.46 9.26
C PRO A 21 15.56 -2.39 8.78
N ALA A 22 15.20 -2.43 7.50
CA ALA A 22 14.36 -1.43 6.83
C ALA A 22 12.85 -1.70 6.97
N PHE A 23 12.44 -2.95 7.21
CA PHE A 23 11.02 -3.33 7.27
C PHE A 23 10.23 -2.57 8.36
N GLY A 24 10.78 -2.48 9.58
CA GLY A 24 10.14 -1.75 10.68
C GLY A 24 9.92 -0.26 10.36
N PRO A 25 10.99 0.49 10.00
CA PRO A 25 10.87 1.89 9.58
C PRO A 25 9.91 2.11 8.41
N MET A 26 9.88 1.19 7.44
CA MET A 26 8.92 1.25 6.33
C MET A 26 7.47 1.13 6.81
N LYS A 27 7.16 0.19 7.72
CA LYS A 27 5.81 0.06 8.30
C LYS A 27 5.38 1.35 9.00
N GLU A 28 6.26 1.97 9.78
CA GLU A 28 5.96 3.25 10.43
C GLU A 28 5.73 4.37 9.41
N ALA A 29 6.58 4.49 8.39
CA ALA A 29 6.43 5.50 7.35
C ALA A 29 5.10 5.34 6.57
N ALA A 30 4.72 4.11 6.22
CA ALA A 30 3.46 3.81 5.56
C ALA A 30 2.26 4.13 6.47
N ARG A 31 2.33 3.72 7.75
CA ARG A 31 1.32 4.04 8.76
C ARG A 31 1.13 5.54 8.91
N ASP A 32 2.20 6.29 9.08
CA ASP A 32 2.13 7.74 9.32
C ASP A 32 1.63 8.50 8.10
N SER A 33 2.00 8.02 6.91
CA SER A 33 1.48 8.56 5.67
C SER A 33 -0.03 8.31 5.52
N TYR A 34 -0.51 7.09 5.80
CA TYR A 34 -1.95 6.81 5.86
C TYR A 34 -2.62 7.71 6.92
N GLN A 35 -2.15 7.72 8.16
CA GLN A 35 -2.73 8.53 9.22
C GLN A 35 -2.85 10.01 8.82
N THR A 36 -1.81 10.57 8.20
CA THR A 36 -1.82 11.96 7.72
C THR A 36 -2.94 12.21 6.71
N VAL A 37 -3.12 11.32 5.73
CA VAL A 37 -4.22 11.46 4.74
C VAL A 37 -5.57 11.27 5.42
N HIS A 38 -5.69 10.30 6.33
CA HIS A 38 -6.90 10.03 7.09
C HIS A 38 -7.34 11.25 7.88
N ASP A 39 -6.47 11.80 8.72
CA ASP A 39 -6.73 12.98 9.54
C ASP A 39 -7.08 14.20 8.68
N THR A 40 -6.31 14.41 7.60
CA THR A 40 -6.54 15.54 6.68
C THR A 40 -7.93 15.47 6.04
N TRP A 41 -8.46 14.28 5.75
CA TRP A 41 -9.77 14.12 5.11
C TRP A 41 -10.94 14.00 6.10
N GLN A 42 -10.69 13.77 7.39
CA GLN A 42 -11.71 13.95 8.42
C GLN A 42 -12.15 15.42 8.54
N GLU A 43 -11.24 16.36 8.27
CA GLU A 43 -11.50 17.80 8.36
C GLU A 43 -12.01 18.44 7.05
N ARG A 44 -12.10 17.66 5.96
CA ARG A 44 -12.45 18.15 4.62
C ARG A 44 -13.82 17.65 4.17
N PRO A 45 -14.53 18.40 3.30
CA PRO A 45 -15.83 17.97 2.75
C PRO A 45 -15.72 16.87 1.67
N GLY A 46 -14.52 16.34 1.39
CA GLY A 46 -14.31 15.25 0.43
C GLY A 46 -14.10 13.92 1.14
N GLU A 47 -14.03 12.83 0.37
CA GLU A 47 -13.81 11.48 0.89
C GLU A 47 -12.38 10.99 0.56
N ALA A 48 -11.79 10.20 1.47
CA ALA A 48 -10.56 9.45 1.23
C ALA A 48 -10.85 7.95 1.23
N LYS A 49 -10.38 7.26 0.19
CA LYS A 49 -10.39 5.79 0.11
C LYS A 49 -8.97 5.25 0.10
N PHE A 50 -8.81 4.06 0.66
CA PHE A 50 -7.52 3.45 0.90
C PHE A 50 -7.45 2.04 0.30
N ALA A 51 -6.31 1.72 -0.31
CA ALA A 51 -5.99 0.38 -0.76
C ALA A 51 -4.51 0.09 -0.52
N MET A 52 -4.19 -1.16 -0.19
CA MET A 52 -2.82 -1.57 0.08
C MET A 52 -2.52 -2.90 -0.61
N ILE A 53 -1.34 -2.96 -1.21
CA ILE A 53 -0.65 -4.19 -1.55
C ILE A 53 0.60 -4.25 -0.66
N TRP A 54 0.84 -5.38 -0.03
CA TRP A 54 2.20 -5.73 0.40
C TRP A 54 2.64 -6.97 -0.36
N PHE A 55 3.92 -7.06 -0.69
CA PHE A 55 4.42 -8.13 -1.54
C PHE A 55 5.76 -8.68 -1.04
N ASP A 56 5.93 -9.97 -1.21
CA ASP A 56 7.20 -10.68 -1.11
C ASP A 56 7.36 -11.53 -2.39
N GLU A 57 7.44 -12.86 -2.26
CA GLU A 57 7.28 -13.79 -3.37
C GLU A 57 5.80 -13.92 -3.81
N VAL A 58 4.86 -13.47 -2.99
CA VAL A 58 3.41 -13.43 -3.22
C VAL A 58 2.91 -11.99 -3.13
N ILE A 59 1.97 -11.62 -4.00
CA ILE A 59 1.29 -10.32 -3.94
C ILE A 59 0.07 -10.47 -3.05
N ASN A 60 0.09 -9.81 -1.89
CA ASN A 60 -1.05 -9.75 -0.98
C ASN A 60 -1.80 -8.45 -1.22
N GLN A 61 -2.91 -8.53 -1.97
CA GLN A 61 -3.77 -7.40 -2.24
C GLN A 61 -5.02 -7.46 -1.35
N THR A 62 -5.25 -6.42 -0.55
CA THR A 62 -6.48 -6.35 0.24
C THR A 62 -7.01 -4.91 0.29
N GLN A 63 -8.28 -4.72 -0.06
CA GLN A 63 -9.02 -3.47 0.24
C GLN A 63 -9.53 -3.45 1.68
N TYR A 64 -9.45 -4.59 2.37
CA TYR A 64 -10.14 -4.86 3.62
C TYR A 64 -9.26 -5.74 4.50
N ASN A 65 -9.17 -5.43 5.78
CA ASN A 65 -8.43 -6.22 6.74
C ASN A 65 -9.26 -7.45 7.11
N THR A 66 -8.89 -8.60 6.54
CA THR A 66 -9.57 -9.88 6.75
C THR A 66 -9.42 -10.41 8.17
N ASN A 67 -8.37 -10.01 8.90
CA ASN A 67 -8.14 -10.48 10.28
C ASN A 67 -9.14 -9.85 11.26
N THR A 68 -9.56 -8.61 10.99
CA THR A 68 -10.45 -7.84 11.87
C THR A 68 -11.84 -7.62 11.28
N ALA A 69 -12.08 -8.09 10.06
CA ALA A 69 -13.33 -7.88 9.33
C ALA A 69 -13.74 -6.39 9.31
N ARG A 70 -12.81 -5.50 8.94
CA ARG A 70 -13.10 -4.08 8.67
C ARG A 70 -12.16 -3.50 7.62
N ALA A 71 -12.45 -2.27 7.18
CA ALA A 71 -11.51 -1.49 6.39
C ALA A 71 -10.18 -1.34 7.16
N TRP A 72 -9.07 -1.26 6.42
CA TRP A 72 -7.76 -1.00 6.98
C TRP A 72 -7.77 0.30 7.77
N MET A 73 -7.18 0.28 8.96
CA MET A 73 -6.85 1.47 9.74
C MET A 73 -5.33 1.66 9.72
N PRO A 74 -4.82 2.88 9.93
CA PRO A 74 -3.38 3.15 9.89
C PRO A 74 -2.57 2.18 10.76
N ASP A 75 -3.02 1.92 11.99
CA ASP A 75 -2.26 1.09 12.93
C ASP A 75 -2.18 -0.39 12.54
N ASP A 76 -3.09 -0.89 11.69
CA ASP A 76 -3.05 -2.27 11.20
C ASP A 76 -1.79 -2.56 10.36
N ILE A 77 -1.18 -1.52 9.78
CA ILE A 77 0.05 -1.66 8.97
C ILE A 77 1.19 -2.20 9.84
N ARG A 78 1.18 -1.92 11.15
CA ARG A 78 2.20 -2.44 12.07
C ARG A 78 2.11 -3.96 12.23
N ASP A 79 0.92 -4.52 12.04
CA ASP A 79 0.64 -5.96 12.19
C ASP A 79 0.98 -6.76 10.93
N LEU A 80 1.51 -6.12 9.88
CA LEU A 80 2.00 -6.85 8.72
C LEU A 80 3.09 -7.85 9.15
N PRO A 81 2.95 -9.12 8.73
CA PRO A 81 3.84 -10.19 9.14
C PRO A 81 5.28 -9.90 8.70
N GLU A 82 6.25 -10.35 9.48
CA GLU A 82 7.65 -10.22 9.08
C GLU A 82 7.93 -11.03 7.80
N PRO A 83 8.74 -10.47 6.88
CA PRO A 83 9.18 -11.17 5.68
C PRO A 83 9.79 -12.52 6.02
N GLN A 84 9.33 -13.57 5.34
CA GLN A 84 9.96 -14.88 5.45
C GLN A 84 11.20 -14.96 4.55
N PRO A 85 12.20 -15.81 4.87
CA PRO A 85 13.33 -16.04 3.99
C PRO A 85 12.88 -16.41 2.57
N GLY A 86 13.31 -15.60 1.60
CA GLY A 86 12.94 -15.69 0.20
C GLY A 86 13.91 -14.89 -0.66
N ALA A 87 13.87 -15.10 -1.97
CA ALA A 87 14.82 -14.46 -2.91
C ALA A 87 14.14 -13.53 -3.92
N SER A 88 12.81 -13.58 -4.02
CA SER A 88 12.07 -12.87 -5.06
C SER A 88 11.41 -11.58 -4.53
N THR A 89 11.52 -10.52 -5.32
CA THR A 89 10.94 -9.20 -5.09
C THR A 89 10.11 -8.84 -6.34
N LYS A 90 8.78 -8.88 -6.20
CA LYS A 90 7.80 -8.67 -7.28
C LYS A 90 7.35 -7.22 -7.42
N LEU A 91 8.27 -6.27 -7.36
CA LEU A 91 7.97 -4.85 -7.30
C LEU A 91 7.17 -4.37 -8.53
N PHE A 92 7.56 -4.77 -9.75
CA PHE A 92 6.83 -4.33 -10.95
C PHE A 92 5.45 -4.98 -11.03
N SER A 93 5.34 -6.29 -10.80
CA SER A 93 4.03 -6.95 -10.78
C SER A 93 3.10 -6.37 -9.70
N ALA A 94 3.61 -6.03 -8.50
CA ALA A 94 2.83 -5.42 -7.43
C ALA A 94 2.36 -4.00 -7.80
N THR A 95 3.26 -3.19 -8.37
CA THR A 95 2.96 -1.83 -8.83
C THR A 95 1.94 -1.84 -9.97
N GLU A 96 2.12 -2.73 -10.95
CA GLU A 96 1.19 -2.88 -12.07
C GLU A 96 -0.19 -3.36 -11.59
N THR A 97 -0.22 -4.29 -10.63
CA THR A 97 -1.47 -4.78 -10.02
C THR A 97 -2.22 -3.64 -9.34
N MET A 98 -1.54 -2.79 -8.57
CA MET A 98 -2.16 -1.62 -7.96
C MET A 98 -2.66 -0.61 -9.02
N ALA A 99 -1.87 -0.35 -10.06
CA ALA A 99 -2.26 0.56 -11.13
C ALA A 99 -3.52 0.06 -11.88
N LYS A 100 -3.57 -1.24 -12.23
CA LYS A 100 -4.75 -1.88 -12.85
C LYS A 100 -5.97 -1.79 -11.94
N PHE A 101 -5.78 -2.03 -10.64
CA PHE A 101 -6.83 -1.90 -9.65
C PHE A 101 -7.38 -0.46 -9.57
N LEU A 102 -6.51 0.56 -9.47
CA LEU A 102 -6.95 1.95 -9.45
C LEU A 102 -7.68 2.36 -10.74
N ALA A 103 -7.22 1.87 -11.89
CA ALA A 103 -7.90 2.08 -13.16
C ALA A 103 -9.32 1.46 -13.17
N GLN A 104 -9.49 0.27 -12.60
CA GLN A 104 -10.80 -0.38 -12.45
C GLN A 104 -11.72 0.40 -11.52
N GLU A 105 -11.21 0.92 -10.40
CA GLU A 105 -12.01 1.74 -9.47
C GLU A 105 -12.50 3.03 -10.15
N ARG A 106 -11.66 3.66 -10.97
CA ARG A 106 -12.06 4.80 -11.79
C ARG A 106 -13.14 4.42 -12.81
N GLN A 107 -13.01 3.27 -13.48
CA GLN A 107 -14.02 2.76 -14.42
C GLN A 107 -15.36 2.44 -13.73
N ARG A 108 -15.34 2.13 -12.43
CA ARG A 108 -16.53 1.96 -11.57
C ARG A 108 -17.15 3.27 -11.09
N ASN A 109 -16.72 4.42 -11.63
CA ASN A 109 -17.15 5.76 -11.25
C ASN A 109 -16.81 6.16 -9.81
N ILE A 110 -15.78 5.56 -9.21
CA ILE A 110 -15.25 6.04 -7.94
C ILE A 110 -14.41 7.29 -8.22
N PHE A 111 -14.69 8.40 -7.51
CA PHE A 111 -13.86 9.61 -7.53
C PHE A 111 -13.48 10.10 -8.95
N THR A 112 -14.47 10.27 -9.83
CA THR A 112 -14.27 10.72 -11.22
C THR A 112 -14.45 12.23 -11.43
N GLY A 113 -14.59 12.99 -10.34
CA GLY A 113 -14.70 14.44 -10.40
C GLY A 113 -13.43 15.11 -10.98
N PRO A 114 -13.54 16.32 -11.55
CA PRO A 114 -12.43 16.99 -12.22
C PRO A 114 -11.27 17.38 -11.28
N ARG A 115 -11.49 17.31 -9.96
CA ARG A 115 -10.48 17.57 -8.93
C ARG A 115 -10.07 16.33 -8.17
N ASP A 116 -10.69 15.18 -8.43
CA ASP A 116 -10.44 13.96 -7.68
C ASP A 116 -9.10 13.35 -8.09
N GLN A 117 -8.38 12.79 -7.11
CA GLN A 117 -7.01 12.32 -7.29
C GLN A 117 -6.86 10.85 -6.96
N TYR A 118 -5.98 10.19 -7.70
CA TYR A 118 -5.52 8.82 -7.47
C TYR A 118 -4.02 8.90 -7.23
N VAL A 119 -3.59 8.52 -6.03
CA VAL A 119 -2.20 8.60 -5.60
C VAL A 119 -1.74 7.21 -5.22
N MET A 120 -0.61 6.78 -5.78
CA MET A 120 0.04 5.53 -5.42
C MET A 120 1.42 5.85 -4.87
N VAL A 121 1.70 5.38 -3.66
CA VAL A 121 3.01 5.49 -3.01
C VAL A 121 3.64 4.11 -2.93
N VAL A 122 4.88 4.01 -3.39
CA VAL A 122 5.62 2.76 -3.44
C VAL A 122 6.78 2.85 -2.46
N PHE A 123 6.85 1.88 -1.54
CA PHE A 123 7.94 1.73 -0.58
C PHE A 123 8.73 0.47 -0.95
N SER A 124 10.01 0.63 -1.26
CA SER A 124 10.91 -0.46 -1.68
C SER A 124 12.34 -0.17 -1.22
N ASP A 125 13.09 -1.20 -0.82
CA ASP A 125 14.53 -1.12 -0.52
C ASP A 125 15.42 -1.57 -1.69
N GLY A 126 14.84 -2.16 -2.72
CA GLY A 126 15.56 -2.85 -3.77
C GLY A 126 14.97 -2.64 -5.17
N ALA A 127 15.70 -3.14 -6.16
CA ALA A 127 15.25 -3.24 -7.53
C ALA A 127 14.42 -4.53 -7.72
N ASP A 128 13.47 -4.49 -8.65
CA ASP A 128 12.73 -5.67 -9.08
C ASP A 128 13.69 -6.77 -9.57
N ASN A 129 13.51 -8.00 -9.10
CA ASN A 129 14.34 -9.14 -9.51
C ASN A 129 13.52 -10.35 -9.97
N TYR A 130 12.18 -10.24 -9.94
CA TYR A 130 11.26 -11.27 -10.38
C TYR A 130 9.90 -10.64 -10.74
N SER A 131 9.64 -10.44 -12.02
CA SER A 131 8.32 -10.00 -12.51
C SER A 131 7.93 -10.74 -13.79
N PHE A 132 6.73 -11.32 -13.78
CA PHE A 132 6.06 -11.95 -14.92
C PHE A 132 4.64 -11.42 -15.04
#